data_AF-A0A7U8C6X1-F1
#
_entry.id   AF-A0A7U8C6X1-F1
#
_cell.length_a   1.000
_cell.length_b   1.000
_cell.length_c   1.000
_cell.angle_alpha   90.00
_cell.angle_beta   90.00
_cell.angle_gamma   90.00
#
_symmetry.space_group_name_H-M   'P 1'
#
loop_
_entity.id
_entity.type
_entity.pdbx_description
1 polymer ?
#
loop_
_entity_poly.entity_id
_entity_poly.type
_entity_poly.pdbx_seq_one_letter_code
_entity_poly.pdbx_strand_id
1 'polypeptide(L)'
;MDINQFQRIIRSVVNDENALLWLNSQDRHQFCKDLIGQLDEHEVVLSIIEEVLYELLERRAEDKFANYFQGDGVTILESGHSIPATVIERSHSEDTLVVQLDKTFADGHFEEDRCGEVIVFHRSHDQVYVHTEGRKLSRLIPGRRYVEYSTEHLQSRFEQLNHKKAG
;
A
#
# COMPACT_ATOMS: atom_id res chain seq x y z
N MET A 1 21.65 20.88 -3.11
CA MET A 1 20.26 21.19 -3.54
C MET A 1 19.42 21.60 -2.34
N ASP A 2 18.37 22.39 -2.56
CA ASP A 2 17.34 22.60 -1.52
C ASP A 2 16.26 21.49 -1.57
N ILE A 3 15.48 21.36 -0.50
CA ILE A 3 14.45 20.33 -0.39
C ILE A 3 13.34 20.46 -1.46
N ASN A 4 13.13 21.67 -1.98
CA ASN A 4 12.12 21.94 -3.00
C ASN A 4 12.53 21.38 -4.36
N GLN A 5 13.82 21.37 -4.68
CA GLN A 5 14.33 20.76 -5.90
C GLN A 5 14.13 19.23 -5.86
N PHE A 6 14.40 18.57 -4.74
CA PHE A 6 14.11 17.13 -4.59
C PHE A 6 12.61 16.82 -4.75
N GLN A 7 11.75 17.62 -4.11
CA GLN A 7 10.30 17.45 -4.25
C GLN A 7 9.81 17.60 -5.69
N ARG A 8 10.39 18.54 -6.46
CA ARG A 8 10.05 18.72 -7.88
C ARG A 8 10.45 17.51 -8.71
N ILE A 9 11.67 16.99 -8.51
CA ILE A 9 12.14 15.79 -9.21
C ILE A 9 11.19 14.64 -8.91
N ILE A 10 10.96 14.33 -7.63
CA ILE A 10 10.08 13.23 -7.20
C ILE A 10 8.68 13.37 -7.82
N ARG A 11 8.05 14.55 -7.73
CA ARG A 11 6.71 14.77 -8.30
C ARG A 11 6.68 14.63 -9.82
N SER A 12 7.76 14.97 -10.51
CA SER A 12 7.83 14.86 -11.98
C SER A 12 7.98 13.41 -12.44
N VAL A 13 8.70 12.58 -11.67
CA VAL A 13 9.02 11.20 -12.07
C VAL A 13 8.06 10.15 -11.50
N VAL A 14 7.39 10.41 -10.38
CA VAL A 14 6.40 9.49 -9.79
C VAL A 14 5.03 9.69 -10.45
N ASN A 15 4.89 9.12 -11.63
CA ASN A 15 3.68 9.13 -12.45
C ASN A 15 3.34 7.72 -12.96
N ASP A 16 2.19 7.56 -13.62
CA ASP A 16 1.67 6.25 -14.03
C ASP A 16 2.51 5.58 -15.11
N GLU A 17 3.06 6.36 -16.02
CA GLU A 17 3.93 5.86 -17.10
C GLU A 17 5.21 5.27 -16.51
N ASN A 18 5.87 6.03 -15.63
CA ASN A 18 7.09 5.58 -14.96
C ASN A 18 6.83 4.43 -13.98
N ALA A 19 5.68 4.39 -13.30
CA ALA A 19 5.31 3.26 -12.45
C ALA A 19 5.13 1.98 -13.28
N LEU A 20 4.55 2.07 -14.48
CA LEU A 20 4.41 0.93 -15.39
C LEU A 20 5.77 0.47 -15.92
N LEU A 21 6.64 1.41 -16.32
CA LEU A 21 7.99 1.10 -16.80
C LEU A 21 8.85 0.47 -15.69
N TRP A 22 8.77 1.03 -14.48
CA TRP A 22 9.44 0.50 -13.29
C TRP A 22 8.98 -0.94 -12.98
N LEU A 23 7.68 -1.21 -13.02
CA LEU A 23 7.11 -2.53 -12.73
C LEU A 23 7.66 -3.61 -13.69
N ASN A 24 7.85 -3.23 -14.95
CA ASN A 24 8.37 -4.07 -16.03
C ASN A 24 9.90 -4.05 -16.17
N SER A 25 10.61 -3.24 -15.38
CA SER A 25 12.08 -3.18 -15.42
C SER A 25 12.70 -4.44 -14.83
N GLN A 26 13.78 -4.93 -15.45
CA GLN A 26 14.60 -6.01 -14.90
C GLN A 26 15.46 -5.54 -13.72
N ASP A 27 15.91 -4.27 -13.76
CA ASP A 27 16.67 -3.64 -12.68
C ASP A 27 15.97 -2.35 -12.24
N ARG A 28 15.22 -2.46 -11.14
CA ARG A 28 14.39 -1.38 -10.58
C ARG A 28 15.22 -0.31 -9.88
N HIS A 29 16.36 -0.69 -9.29
CA HIS A 29 17.28 0.25 -8.67
C HIS A 29 17.98 1.10 -9.73
N GLN A 30 18.49 0.46 -10.78
CA GLN A 30 19.09 1.18 -11.90
C GLN A 30 18.07 2.10 -12.59
N PHE A 31 16.83 1.64 -12.79
CA PHE A 31 15.77 2.50 -13.32
C PHE A 31 15.53 3.76 -12.47
N CYS A 32 15.52 3.63 -11.14
CA CYS A 32 15.38 4.78 -10.24
C CYS A 32 16.58 5.73 -10.36
N LYS A 33 17.81 5.21 -10.45
CA LYS A 33 19.02 6.02 -10.68
C LYS A 33 18.95 6.78 -12.01
N ASP A 34 18.48 6.12 -13.07
CA ASP A 34 18.34 6.73 -14.39
C ASP A 34 17.30 7.86 -14.39
N LEU A 35 16.21 7.71 -13.61
CA LEU A 35 15.19 8.74 -13.43
C LEU A 35 15.68 9.97 -12.65
N ILE A 36 16.60 9.78 -11.69
CA ILE A 36 17.25 10.89 -10.97
C ILE A 36 18.11 11.70 -11.94
N GLY A 37 18.76 11.01 -12.88
CA GLY A 37 19.71 11.61 -13.81
C GLY A 37 21.02 12.01 -13.14
N GLN A 38 21.81 12.86 -13.82
CA GLN A 38 23.05 13.38 -13.25
C GLN A 38 22.75 14.57 -12.33
N LEU A 39 22.97 14.37 -11.03
CA LEU A 39 22.91 15.41 -10.02
C LEU A 39 24.30 15.58 -9.39
N ASP A 40 24.74 16.82 -9.22
CA ASP A 40 25.98 17.16 -8.50
C ASP A 40 25.73 17.16 -6.99
N GLU A 41 25.44 15.98 -6.44
CA GLU A 41 25.15 15.77 -5.03
C GLU A 41 26.00 14.63 -4.47
N HIS A 42 26.11 14.59 -3.14
CA HIS A 42 26.81 13.52 -2.45
C HIS A 42 26.12 12.16 -2.65
N GLU A 43 26.88 11.07 -2.79
CA GLU A 43 26.38 9.72 -3.07
C GLU A 43 25.28 9.27 -2.09
N VAL A 44 25.45 9.55 -0.80
CA VAL A 44 24.43 9.26 0.24
C VAL A 44 23.09 9.97 -0.02
N VAL A 45 23.12 11.20 -0.55
CA VAL A 45 21.89 11.93 -0.87
C VAL A 45 21.21 11.28 -2.07
N LEU A 46 21.99 10.86 -3.07
CA LEU A 46 21.47 10.14 -4.24
C LEU A 46 20.85 8.79 -3.85
N SER A 47 21.49 8.04 -2.93
CA SER A 47 20.94 6.76 -2.46
C SER A 47 19.62 6.94 -1.70
N ILE A 48 19.49 8.00 -0.89
CA ILE A 48 18.22 8.32 -0.22
C ILE A 48 17.12 8.64 -1.24
N ILE A 49 17.42 9.42 -2.28
CA ILE A 49 16.43 9.75 -3.32
C ILE A 49 16.04 8.50 -4.09
N GLU A 50 17.01 7.66 -4.43
CA GLU A 50 16.77 6.38 -5.10
C GLU A 50 15.82 5.50 -4.30
N GLU A 51 16.07 5.32 -2.99
CA GLU A 51 15.19 4.56 -2.11
C GLU A 51 13.78 5.16 -2.03
N VAL A 52 13.68 6.49 -1.90
CA VAL A 52 12.38 7.18 -1.88
C VAL A 52 11.64 6.99 -3.20
N LEU A 53 12.32 7.10 -4.34
CA LEU A 53 11.70 6.87 -5.66
C LEU A 53 11.25 5.43 -5.83
N TYR A 54 12.07 4.48 -5.41
CA TYR A 54 11.74 3.06 -5.43
C TYR A 54 10.44 2.81 -4.67
N GLU A 55 10.37 3.26 -3.40
CA GLU A 55 9.20 3.08 -2.54
C GLU A 55 7.95 3.75 -3.12
N LEU A 56 8.08 4.95 -3.69
CA LEU A 56 6.95 5.68 -4.26
C LEU A 56 6.45 5.06 -5.57
N LEU A 57 7.35 4.62 -6.45
CA LEU A 57 6.99 3.94 -7.71
C LEU A 57 6.42 2.56 -7.44
N GLU A 58 6.99 1.80 -6.51
CA GLU A 58 6.44 0.52 -6.05
C GLU A 58 5.00 0.69 -5.56
N ARG A 59 4.79 1.64 -4.64
CA ARG A 59 3.45 1.91 -4.11
C ARG A 59 2.46 2.28 -5.21
N ARG A 60 2.85 3.18 -6.12
CA ARG A 60 2.00 3.61 -7.23
C ARG A 60 1.69 2.44 -8.18
N ALA A 61 2.66 1.57 -8.44
CA ALA A 61 2.47 0.40 -9.28
C ALA A 61 1.56 -0.65 -8.61
N GLU A 62 1.73 -0.92 -7.31
CA GLU A 62 0.84 -1.77 -6.52
C GLU A 62 -0.59 -1.23 -6.56
N ASP A 63 -0.79 0.07 -6.38
CA ASP A 63 -2.13 0.64 -6.33
C ASP A 63 -2.83 0.60 -7.71
N LYS A 64 -2.10 0.95 -8.77
CA LYS A 64 -2.67 1.10 -10.12
C LYS A 64 -2.76 -0.20 -10.90
N PHE A 65 -1.74 -1.06 -10.82
CA PHE A 65 -1.59 -2.22 -11.69
C PHE A 65 -1.76 -3.56 -10.98
N ALA A 66 -2.04 -3.57 -9.66
CA ALA A 66 -2.35 -4.84 -9.00
C ALA A 66 -3.61 -5.46 -9.61
N ASN A 67 -3.49 -6.75 -9.91
CA ASN A 67 -4.61 -7.59 -10.30
C ASN A 67 -4.88 -8.55 -9.15
N TYR A 68 -6.14 -8.60 -8.73
CA TYR A 68 -6.59 -9.43 -7.63
C TYR A 68 -7.60 -10.45 -8.15
N PHE A 69 -7.39 -11.70 -7.76
CA PHE A 69 -8.25 -12.83 -8.05
C PHE A 69 -8.91 -13.33 -6.77
N GLN A 70 -10.07 -13.97 -6.93
CA GLN A 70 -10.71 -14.64 -5.81
C GLN A 70 -9.79 -15.73 -5.25
N GLY A 71 -9.62 -15.75 -3.94
CA GLY A 71 -8.68 -16.61 -3.21
C GLY A 71 -7.31 -15.98 -2.96
N ASP A 72 -7.00 -14.83 -3.58
CA ASP A 72 -5.71 -14.17 -3.33
C ASP A 72 -5.62 -13.69 -1.88
N GLY A 73 -4.47 -13.99 -1.26
CA GLY A 73 -4.09 -13.38 0.00
C GLY A 73 -3.65 -11.93 -0.24
N VAL A 74 -4.18 -11.03 0.57
CA VAL A 74 -3.95 -9.58 0.49
C VAL A 74 -3.68 -9.02 1.87
N THR A 75 -3.11 -7.83 1.93
CA THR A 75 -2.93 -7.10 3.18
C THR A 75 -3.58 -5.74 3.07
N ILE A 76 -4.38 -5.39 4.07
CA ILE A 76 -4.92 -4.05 4.25
C ILE A 76 -3.91 -3.26 5.09
N LEU A 77 -3.35 -2.21 4.52
CA LEU A 77 -2.53 -1.23 5.22
C LEU A 77 -3.41 -0.10 5.72
N GLU A 78 -3.65 -0.01 7.03
CA GLU A 78 -4.48 1.02 7.64
C GLU A 78 -3.77 1.65 8.84
N SER A 79 -3.53 2.97 8.80
CA SER A 79 -2.98 3.71 9.95
C SER A 79 -1.62 3.19 10.48
N GLY A 80 -0.81 2.56 9.63
CA GLY A 80 0.43 1.90 10.03
C GLY A 80 0.25 0.46 10.52
N HIS A 81 -0.96 -0.09 10.40
CA HIS A 81 -1.28 -1.49 10.68
C HIS A 81 -1.38 -2.28 9.38
N SER A 82 -0.93 -3.53 9.44
CA SER A 82 -1.11 -4.52 8.39
C SER A 82 -2.17 -5.51 8.85
N ILE A 83 -3.24 -5.68 8.10
CA ILE A 83 -4.32 -6.62 8.42
C ILE A 83 -4.39 -7.63 7.27
N PRO A 84 -4.04 -8.91 7.50
CA PRO A 84 -4.12 -9.94 6.49
C PRO A 84 -5.59 -10.23 6.17
N ALA A 85 -5.87 -10.45 4.88
CA ALA A 85 -7.20 -10.73 4.40
C ALA A 85 -7.13 -11.60 3.13
N THR A 86 -8.29 -12.10 2.71
CA THR A 86 -8.45 -12.95 1.54
C THR A 86 -9.51 -12.35 0.62
N VAL A 87 -9.23 -12.24 -0.68
CA VAL A 87 -10.22 -11.77 -1.67
C VAL A 87 -11.28 -12.85 -1.85
N ILE A 88 -12.54 -12.54 -1.52
CA ILE A 88 -13.64 -13.52 -1.61
C ILE A 88 -14.58 -13.24 -2.78
N GLU A 89 -14.61 -12.00 -3.28
CA GLU A 89 -15.41 -11.64 -4.46
C GLU A 89 -14.78 -10.44 -5.17
N ARG A 90 -14.84 -10.48 -6.51
CA ARG A 90 -14.58 -9.31 -7.35
C ARG A 90 -15.93 -8.79 -7.81
N SER A 91 -16.31 -7.60 -7.36
CA SER A 91 -17.59 -7.02 -7.76
C SER A 91 -17.61 -6.78 -9.27
N HIS A 92 -18.81 -6.72 -9.85
CA HIS A 92 -19.00 -6.56 -11.30
C HIS A 92 -18.47 -5.21 -11.85
N SER A 93 -18.26 -4.21 -11.00
CA SER A 93 -17.44 -3.05 -11.33
C SER A 93 -15.97 -3.36 -11.07
N GLU A 94 -15.09 -3.18 -12.06
CA GLU A 94 -13.64 -3.47 -11.99
C GLU A 94 -12.91 -2.79 -10.80
N ASP A 95 -13.57 -1.80 -10.21
CA ASP A 95 -13.10 -0.94 -9.13
C ASP A 95 -13.48 -1.42 -7.73
N THR A 96 -14.17 -2.55 -7.55
CA THR A 96 -14.57 -2.98 -6.20
C THR A 96 -14.14 -4.41 -5.90
N LEU A 97 -13.47 -4.58 -4.77
CA LEU A 97 -13.01 -5.85 -4.22
C LEU A 97 -13.70 -6.12 -2.89
N VAL A 98 -14.13 -7.36 -2.67
CA VAL A 98 -14.65 -7.81 -1.39
C VAL A 98 -13.61 -8.73 -0.77
N VAL A 99 -13.17 -8.39 0.43
CA VAL A 99 -12.15 -9.14 1.16
C VAL A 99 -12.71 -9.60 2.50
N GLN A 100 -12.27 -10.77 2.95
CA GLN A 100 -12.56 -11.32 4.26
C GLN A 100 -11.31 -11.23 5.12
N LEU A 101 -11.43 -10.66 6.32
CA LEU A 101 -10.30 -10.56 7.25
C LEU A 101 -9.86 -11.95 7.70
N ASP A 102 -8.55 -12.17 7.69
CA ASP A 102 -7.95 -13.39 8.21
C ASP A 102 -7.88 -13.30 9.75
N LYS A 103 -7.95 -14.46 10.41
CA LYS A 103 -7.79 -14.53 11.86
C LYS A 103 -6.33 -14.27 12.20
N THR A 104 -6.07 -13.22 12.97
CA THR A 104 -4.73 -12.90 13.48
C THR A 104 -4.60 -13.35 14.93
N PHE A 105 -3.46 -13.95 15.27
CA PHE A 105 -3.17 -14.53 16.57
C PHE A 105 -2.14 -13.70 17.34
N ALA A 106 -1.94 -14.07 18.61
CA ALA A 106 -1.20 -13.26 19.57
C ALA A 106 0.28 -13.05 19.26
N ASP A 107 0.88 -14.03 18.61
CA ASP A 107 2.26 -14.02 18.13
C ASP A 107 2.42 -13.30 16.79
N GLY A 108 1.34 -12.89 16.13
CA GLY A 108 1.33 -12.27 14.81
C GLY A 108 1.13 -13.23 13.64
N HIS A 109 0.95 -14.54 13.90
CA HIS A 109 0.53 -15.46 12.83
C HIS A 109 -0.90 -15.18 12.39
N PHE A 110 -1.22 -15.56 11.16
CA PHE A 110 -2.56 -15.43 10.60
C PHE A 110 -2.98 -16.68 9.85
N GLU A 111 -4.29 -16.94 9.84
CA GLU A 111 -4.91 -18.03 9.09
C GLU A 111 -6.18 -17.51 8.39
N GLU A 112 -6.47 -18.05 7.21
CA GLU A 112 -7.71 -17.75 6.49
C GLU A 112 -8.91 -18.06 7.40
N ASP A 113 -9.75 -17.06 7.65
CA ASP A 113 -10.95 -17.21 8.45
C ASP A 113 -12.19 -17.08 7.57
N ARG A 114 -12.80 -18.22 7.25
CA ARG A 114 -14.04 -18.28 6.44
C ARG A 114 -15.25 -17.66 7.12
N CYS A 115 -15.15 -17.34 8.41
CA CYS A 115 -16.17 -16.62 9.18
C CYS A 115 -15.71 -15.21 9.59
N GLY A 116 -14.57 -14.74 9.06
CA GLY A 116 -14.03 -13.42 9.33
C GLY A 116 -14.90 -12.28 8.81
N GLU A 117 -14.67 -11.06 9.32
CA GLU A 117 -15.38 -9.86 8.89
C GLU A 117 -15.14 -9.58 7.40
N VAL A 118 -16.20 -9.18 6.69
CA VAL A 118 -16.14 -8.87 5.26
C VAL A 118 -16.10 -7.36 5.06
N ILE A 119 -15.15 -6.91 4.26
CA ILE A 119 -14.93 -5.50 3.92
C ILE A 119 -14.99 -5.32 2.41
N VAL A 120 -15.69 -4.28 1.98
CA VAL A 120 -15.75 -3.85 0.58
C VAL A 120 -14.74 -2.73 0.35
N PHE A 121 -13.77 -2.96 -0.51
CA PHE A 121 -12.75 -2.01 -0.94
C PHE A 121 -13.08 -1.43 -2.30
N HIS A 122 -13.16 -0.10 -2.38
CA HIS A 122 -13.23 0.63 -3.63
C HIS A 122 -11.81 1.01 -4.09
N ARG A 123 -11.36 0.40 -5.17
CA ARG A 123 -10.13 0.73 -5.89
C ARG A 123 -10.32 2.05 -6.63
N SER A 124 -9.97 3.15 -5.97
CA SER A 124 -9.83 4.43 -6.64
C SER A 124 -8.62 4.36 -7.60
N HIS A 125 -8.88 4.31 -8.91
CA HIS A 125 -7.84 4.38 -9.95
C HIS A 125 -7.06 5.71 -9.94
N ASP A 126 -7.56 6.72 -9.21
CA ASP A 126 -7.13 8.12 -9.29
C ASP A 126 -6.69 8.76 -7.95
N GLN A 127 -6.29 7.99 -6.93
CA GLN A 127 -5.81 8.60 -5.67
C GLN A 127 -4.48 8.03 -5.19
N VAL A 128 -3.43 8.33 -5.95
CA VAL A 128 -2.24 8.87 -5.28
C VAL A 128 -2.64 10.28 -4.83
N TYR A 129 -2.50 10.59 -3.54
CA TYR A 129 -2.46 11.91 -2.88
C TYR A 129 -3.40 12.06 -1.66
N VAL A 130 -2.75 12.03 -0.48
CA VAL A 130 -2.83 13.00 0.61
C VAL A 130 -4.10 13.87 0.64
N HIS A 131 -5.03 13.57 1.55
CA HIS A 131 -6.06 14.52 1.97
C HIS A 131 -5.85 14.94 3.44
N THR A 132 -5.76 16.25 3.62
CA THR A 132 -5.56 17.05 4.84
C THR A 132 -6.73 17.03 5.84
N GLU A 133 -7.50 15.94 5.94
CA GLU A 133 -8.75 15.90 6.72
C GLU A 133 -8.88 14.72 7.69
N GLY A 134 -7.78 14.11 8.11
CA GLY A 134 -7.78 13.20 9.27
C GLY A 134 -8.62 11.91 9.13
N ARG A 135 -9.14 11.59 7.94
CA ARG A 135 -9.76 10.30 7.62
C ARG A 135 -8.70 9.43 6.96
N LYS A 136 -8.18 8.46 7.71
CA LYS A 136 -7.06 7.58 7.32
C LYS A 136 -7.57 6.57 6.29
N LEU A 137 -6.97 6.54 5.11
CA LEU A 137 -7.36 5.64 4.03
C LEU A 137 -6.62 4.30 4.19
N SER A 138 -7.38 3.20 4.20
CA SER A 138 -6.87 1.84 4.15
C SER A 138 -6.49 1.47 2.70
N ARG A 139 -5.31 0.90 2.48
CA ARG A 139 -4.81 0.50 1.16
C ARG A 139 -4.75 -1.02 1.06
N LEU A 140 -5.10 -1.59 -0.09
CA LEU A 140 -4.94 -3.02 -0.33
C LEU A 140 -3.67 -3.29 -1.12
N ILE A 141 -2.88 -4.26 -0.68
CA ILE A 141 -1.68 -4.72 -1.39
C ILE A 141 -1.70 -6.23 -1.63
N PRO A 142 -1.04 -6.72 -2.70
CA PRO A 142 -0.89 -8.15 -2.94
C PRO A 142 -0.07 -8.86 -1.86
N GLY A 143 -0.46 -10.09 -1.55
CA GLY A 143 0.21 -10.94 -0.57
C GLY A 143 -0.20 -10.65 0.88
N ARG A 144 0.01 -11.63 1.75
CA ARG A 144 -0.20 -11.50 3.19
C ARG A 144 1.12 -11.12 3.86
N ARG A 145 1.17 -9.96 4.51
CA ARG A 145 2.33 -9.50 5.28
C ARG A 145 2.10 -9.72 6.77
N TYR A 146 3.18 -10.00 7.50
CA TYR A 146 3.16 -10.21 8.94
C TYR A 146 2.68 -8.97 9.69
N VAL A 147 1.98 -9.17 10.80
CA VAL A 147 1.55 -8.09 11.69
C VAL A 147 2.64 -7.89 12.76
N GLU A 148 3.37 -6.78 12.71
CA GLU A 148 4.48 -6.49 13.66
C GLU A 148 4.03 -6.20 15.11
N TYR A 149 2.74 -6.25 15.42
CA TYR A 149 2.20 -5.76 16.70
C TYR A 149 1.55 -6.86 17.56
N SER A 150 1.65 -6.68 18.88
CA SER A 150 1.06 -7.56 19.90
C SER A 150 -0.48 -7.52 19.87
N THR A 151 -1.08 -8.63 20.29
CA THR A 151 -2.53 -8.90 20.33
C THR A 151 -3.35 -7.81 21.03
N GLU A 152 -2.78 -7.18 22.03
CA GLU A 152 -3.41 -6.15 22.87
C GLU A 152 -3.72 -4.88 22.07
N HIS A 153 -2.90 -4.55 21.06
CA HIS A 153 -3.12 -3.39 20.21
C HIS A 153 -4.25 -3.60 19.19
N LEU A 154 -4.42 -4.85 18.72
CA LEU A 154 -5.51 -5.24 17.82
C LEU A 154 -6.86 -5.22 18.55
N GLN A 155 -6.93 -5.76 19.78
CA GLN A 155 -8.17 -5.76 20.58
C GLN A 155 -8.70 -4.34 20.84
N SER A 156 -7.84 -3.41 21.25
CA SER A 156 -8.26 -2.03 21.53
C SER A 156 -8.80 -1.30 20.29
N ARG A 157 -8.33 -1.66 19.08
CA ARG A 157 -8.81 -1.09 17.82
C ARG A 157 -10.12 -1.69 17.33
N PHE A 158 -10.32 -3.01 17.46
CA PHE A 158 -11.60 -3.65 17.13
C PHE A 158 -12.74 -3.12 18.00
N GLU A 159 -12.49 -2.84 19.28
CA GLU A 159 -13.46 -2.21 20.18
C GLU A 159 -13.85 -0.79 19.71
N GLN A 160 -12.89 0.00 19.21
CA GLN A 160 -13.15 1.34 18.68
C GLN A 160 -13.94 1.35 17.36
N LEU A 161 -13.74 0.35 16.50
CA LEU A 161 -14.47 0.21 15.24
C LEU A 161 -15.92 -0.23 15.48
N ASN A 162 -16.17 -1.13 16.43
CA ASN A 162 -17.51 -1.58 16.77
C ASN A 162 -18.36 -0.49 17.45
N HIS A 163 -17.76 0.39 18.25
CA HIS A 163 -18.49 1.51 18.86
C HIS A 163 -18.96 2.58 17.87
N LYS A 164 -18.40 2.64 16.65
CA LYS A 164 -18.84 3.57 15.59
C LYS A 164 -20.06 3.09 14.79
N LYS A 165 -20.47 1.83 14.89
CA LYS A 165 -21.70 1.31 14.25
C LYS A 165 -22.96 1.47 15.12
N ALA A 166 -22.83 1.94 16.37
CA ALA A 166 -23.91 2.05 17.34
C ALA A 166 -24.39 3.50 17.60
N GLY A 167 -24.02 4.46 16.74
CA GLY A 167 -24.40 5.88 16.83
C GLY A 167 -25.08 6.36 15.58
#